data_AF-A0A444R1T7-F1
#
_entry.id   AF-A0A444R1T7-F1
#
_cell.length_a   1.000
_cell.length_b   1.000
_cell.length_c   1.000
_cell.angle_alpha   90.00
_cell.angle_beta   90.00
_cell.angle_gamma   90.00
#
_symmetry.space_group_name_H-M   'P 1'
#
loop_
_entity.id
_entity.type
_entity.pdbx_description
1 polymer ?
#
loop_
_entity_poly.entity_id
_entity_poly.type
_entity_poly.pdbx_seq_one_letter_code
_entity_poly.pdbx_strand_id
1 'polypeptide(L)'
;ITRTFPVNGKFTQAQREIYDIVLESLETSLRLYRPGTSIQEVTGEVVRIMVSGLVKLGILKGDVDELIAQNAHRPFFMHGLSHWLGLDVHDVGVYGQDRSRILEPGMVLTVEPGLYIAPDAEVPEQYRGIGIRIEDDIVITETGNENLTASVVKKPEEIEALMAAARKQ
;
A
#
# COMPACT_ATOMS: atom_id res chain seq x y z
N ILE A 1 -11.86 -0.82 -0.95
CA ILE A 1 -11.46 0.30 -0.04
C ILE A 1 -11.06 -0.21 1.35
N THR A 2 -9.82 0.08 1.73
CA THR A 2 -9.28 -0.10 3.08
C THR A 2 -8.70 1.24 3.56
N ARG A 3 -8.97 1.59 4.83
CA ARG A 3 -8.36 2.73 5.53
C ARG A 3 -7.90 2.27 6.91
N THR A 4 -6.76 2.76 7.35
CA THR A 4 -6.25 2.54 8.71
C THR A 4 -6.09 3.89 9.40
N PHE A 5 -6.58 4.03 10.63
CA PHE A 5 -6.55 5.30 11.35
C PHE A 5 -6.46 5.07 12.87
N PRO A 6 -5.94 6.04 13.64
CA PRO A 6 -5.83 5.92 15.08
C PRO A 6 -7.21 5.99 15.72
N VAL A 7 -7.56 5.01 16.56
CA VAL A 7 -8.83 4.99 17.31
C VAL A 7 -9.04 6.29 18.10
N ASN A 8 -7.96 6.83 18.67
CA ASN A 8 -7.99 8.05 19.46
C ASN A 8 -7.88 9.35 18.63
N GLY A 9 -7.83 9.27 17.29
CA GLY A 9 -7.74 10.42 16.40
C GLY A 9 -6.35 11.05 16.26
N LYS A 10 -5.28 10.45 16.83
CA LYS A 10 -3.90 10.90 16.65
C LYS A 10 -2.94 9.74 16.45
N PHE A 11 -2.16 9.76 15.38
CA PHE A 11 -1.12 8.77 15.17
C PHE A 11 -0.02 8.97 16.21
N THR A 12 0.43 7.89 16.83
CA THR A 12 1.74 7.90 17.50
C THR A 12 2.84 7.99 16.45
N GLN A 13 4.05 8.38 16.86
CA GLN A 13 5.19 8.44 15.95
C GLN A 13 5.44 7.09 15.25
N ALA A 14 5.47 5.98 15.99
CA ALA A 14 5.70 4.65 15.41
C ALA A 14 4.61 4.24 14.41
N GLN A 15 3.34 4.54 14.71
CA GLN A 15 2.24 4.31 13.76
C GLN A 15 2.40 5.17 12.51
N ARG A 16 2.77 6.45 12.67
CA ARG A 16 2.98 7.39 11.57
C ARG A 16 4.11 6.96 10.65
N GLU A 17 5.23 6.50 11.20
CA GLU A 17 6.39 6.01 10.45
C GLU A 17 6.04 4.82 9.55
N ILE A 18 5.26 3.84 10.04
CA ILE A 18 4.76 2.73 9.21
C ILE A 18 3.71 3.21 8.20
N TYR A 19 2.81 4.11 8.63
CA TYR A 19 1.76 4.67 7.78
C TYR A 19 2.32 5.37 6.56
N ASP A 20 3.37 6.17 6.74
CA ASP A 20 4.00 6.94 5.67
C ASP A 20 4.62 6.03 4.60
N ILE A 21 5.23 4.89 4.97
CA ILE A 21 5.75 3.92 4.00
C ILE A 21 4.62 3.32 3.15
N VAL A 22 3.50 2.95 3.79
CA VAL A 22 2.34 2.39 3.09
C VAL A 22 1.67 3.45 2.20
N LEU A 23 1.55 4.69 2.67
CA LEU A 23 1.00 5.79 1.88
C LEU A 23 1.89 6.14 0.69
N GLU A 24 3.21 6.20 0.87
CA GLU A 24 4.16 6.43 -0.23
C GLU A 24 4.04 5.33 -1.29
N SER A 25 3.88 4.08 -0.87
CA SER A 25 3.67 2.95 -1.76
C SER A 25 2.38 3.09 -2.58
N LEU A 26 1.28 3.51 -1.94
CA LEU A 26 0.00 3.73 -2.60
C LEU A 26 0.08 4.91 -3.58
N GLU A 27 0.54 6.08 -3.11
CA GLU A 27 0.63 7.29 -3.92
C GLU A 27 1.58 7.10 -5.11
N THR A 28 2.65 6.33 -4.96
CA THR A 28 3.54 5.97 -6.07
C THR A 28 2.86 5.04 -7.05
N SER A 29 2.17 4.00 -6.56
CA SER A 29 1.41 3.08 -7.42
C SER A 29 0.34 3.81 -8.24
N LEU A 30 -0.40 4.73 -7.62
CA LEU A 30 -1.39 5.58 -8.27
C LEU A 30 -0.78 6.49 -9.35
N ARG A 31 0.48 6.90 -9.23
CA ARG A 31 1.18 7.64 -10.30
C ARG A 31 1.64 6.74 -11.45
N LEU A 32 1.98 5.48 -11.14
CA LEU A 32 2.59 4.56 -12.11
C LEU A 32 1.56 3.79 -12.93
N TYR A 33 0.40 3.45 -12.35
CA TYR A 33 -0.62 2.68 -13.06
C TYR A 33 -1.18 3.42 -14.28
N ARG A 34 -0.99 2.82 -15.45
CA ARG A 34 -1.37 3.36 -16.77
C ARG A 34 -1.34 2.25 -17.83
N PRO A 35 -1.84 2.48 -19.05
CA PRO A 35 -1.63 1.54 -20.15
C PRO A 35 -0.14 1.28 -20.40
N GLY A 36 0.22 0.03 -20.65
CA GLY A 36 1.60 -0.36 -20.96
C GLY A 36 2.48 -0.79 -19.77
N THR A 37 2.04 -0.57 -18.51
CA THR A 37 2.68 -1.19 -17.33
C THR A 37 1.95 -2.49 -16.92
N SER A 38 2.36 -3.14 -15.83
CA SER A 38 1.71 -4.32 -15.26
C SER A 38 1.68 -4.23 -13.72
N ILE A 39 0.83 -5.04 -13.08
CA ILE A 39 0.81 -5.18 -11.61
C ILE A 39 2.19 -5.62 -11.11
N GLN A 40 2.86 -6.54 -11.83
CA GLN A 40 4.20 -7.00 -11.48
C GLN A 40 5.23 -5.86 -11.44
N GLU A 41 5.24 -5.01 -12.47
CA GLU A 41 6.19 -3.89 -12.56
C GLU A 41 5.98 -2.89 -11.41
N VAL A 42 4.73 -2.48 -11.16
CA VAL A 42 4.41 -1.55 -10.06
C VAL A 42 4.66 -2.17 -8.68
N THR A 43 4.45 -3.48 -8.54
CA THR A 43 4.79 -4.21 -7.30
C THR A 43 6.29 -4.14 -7.01
N GLY A 44 7.16 -4.18 -8.03
CA GLY A 44 8.60 -4.02 -7.85
C GLY A 44 8.98 -2.67 -7.23
N GLU A 45 8.34 -1.59 -7.66
CA GLU A 45 8.54 -0.24 -7.11
C GLU A 45 8.04 -0.15 -5.66
N VAL A 46 6.87 -0.74 -5.36
CA VAL A 46 6.34 -0.81 -3.98
C VAL A 46 7.28 -1.58 -3.07
N VAL A 47 7.81 -2.72 -3.52
CA VAL A 47 8.77 -3.51 -2.74
C VAL A 47 10.02 -2.70 -2.43
N ARG A 48 10.53 -1.90 -3.38
CA ARG A 48 11.67 -1.01 -3.14
C ARG A 48 11.37 0.06 -2.09
N ILE A 49 10.21 0.70 -2.15
CA ILE A 49 9.75 1.68 -1.15
C ILE A 49 9.69 1.02 0.24
N MET A 50 9.03 -0.15 0.33
CA MET A 50 8.88 -0.88 1.59
C MET A 50 10.22 -1.28 2.19
N VAL A 51 11.10 -1.94 1.42
CA VAL A 51 12.41 -2.37 1.93
C VAL A 51 13.24 -1.16 2.39
N SER A 52 13.26 -0.09 1.58
CA SER A 52 13.99 1.14 1.94
C SER A 52 13.46 1.76 3.23
N GLY A 53 12.14 1.84 3.39
CA GLY A 53 11.49 2.35 4.59
C GLY A 53 11.79 1.49 5.82
N LEU A 54 11.64 0.18 5.70
CA LEU A 54 11.90 -0.76 6.79
C LEU A 54 13.38 -0.77 7.22
N VAL A 55 14.32 -0.57 6.29
CA VAL A 55 15.75 -0.39 6.62
C VAL A 55 15.97 0.91 7.39
N LYS A 56 15.37 2.03 6.95
CA LYS A 56 15.48 3.32 7.65
C LYS A 56 14.97 3.27 9.09
N LEU A 57 13.92 2.48 9.35
CA LEU A 57 13.35 2.30 10.69
C LEU A 57 14.07 1.22 11.53
N GLY A 58 15.07 0.54 10.96
CA GLY A 58 15.80 -0.54 11.63
C GLY A 58 14.98 -1.83 11.82
N ILE A 59 13.87 -1.98 11.11
CA ILE A 59 13.05 -3.20 11.05
C ILE A 59 13.74 -4.26 10.18
N LEU A 60 14.29 -3.85 9.04
CA LEU A 60 15.21 -4.65 8.23
C LEU A 60 16.64 -4.14 8.41
N LYS A 61 17.62 -5.02 8.20
CA LYS A 61 19.05 -4.71 8.32
C LYS A 61 19.80 -5.34 7.15
N GLY A 62 20.55 -4.54 6.42
CA GLY A 62 21.31 -4.99 5.25
C GLY A 62 21.29 -3.98 4.11
N ASP A 63 21.87 -4.37 2.98
CA ASP A 63 21.76 -3.61 1.73
C ASP A 63 20.36 -3.74 1.12
N VAL A 64 19.84 -2.65 0.56
CA VAL A 64 18.46 -2.59 0.05
C VAL A 64 18.26 -3.54 -1.14
N ASP A 65 19.19 -3.58 -2.09
CA ASP A 65 19.03 -4.40 -3.30
C ASP A 65 19.19 -5.89 -2.98
N GLU A 66 20.09 -6.24 -2.05
CA GLU A 66 20.20 -7.62 -1.52
C GLU A 66 18.91 -8.08 -0.82
N LEU A 67 18.33 -7.22 0.03
CA LEU A 67 17.09 -7.51 0.74
C LEU A 67 15.90 -7.65 -0.22
N ILE A 68 15.84 -6.85 -1.29
CA ILE A 68 14.84 -6.99 -2.35
C ILE A 68 15.00 -8.33 -3.06
N ALA A 69 16.22 -8.70 -3.47
CA ALA A 69 16.50 -9.96 -4.16
C ALA A 69 16.10 -11.19 -3.32
N GLN A 70 16.24 -11.09 -1.99
CA GLN A 70 15.85 -12.13 -1.03
C GLN A 70 14.35 -12.11 -0.68
N ASN A 71 13.57 -11.17 -1.22
CA ASN A 71 12.18 -10.94 -0.84
C ASN A 71 11.99 -10.71 0.69
N ALA A 72 12.94 -10.02 1.33
CA ALA A 72 12.97 -9.81 2.78
C ALA A 72 11.77 -9.01 3.34
N HIS A 73 10.98 -8.36 2.47
CA HIS A 73 9.74 -7.69 2.83
C HIS A 73 8.60 -8.66 3.16
N ARG A 74 8.63 -9.92 2.69
CA ARG A 74 7.49 -10.86 2.78
C ARG A 74 6.94 -11.12 4.19
N PRO A 75 7.73 -11.15 5.27
CA PRO A 75 7.18 -11.25 6.62
C PRO A 75 6.25 -10.09 6.98
N PHE A 76 6.41 -8.94 6.34
CA PHE A 76 5.67 -7.70 6.63
C PHE A 76 4.66 -7.34 5.55
N PHE A 77 4.87 -7.74 4.30
CA PHE A 77 3.96 -7.59 3.16
C PHE A 77 3.86 -8.90 2.39
N MET A 78 2.87 -9.73 2.74
CA MET A 78 2.77 -11.12 2.29
C MET A 78 1.73 -11.36 1.17
N HIS A 79 0.93 -10.35 0.84
CA HIS A 79 -0.14 -10.45 -0.16
C HIS A 79 0.19 -9.71 -1.45
N GLY A 80 -0.65 -9.87 -2.47
CA GLY A 80 -0.50 -9.11 -3.72
C GLY A 80 -0.86 -7.64 -3.54
N LEU A 81 -0.29 -6.78 -4.38
CA LEU A 81 -0.58 -5.34 -4.39
C LEU A 81 -1.96 -5.00 -4.96
N SER A 82 -2.46 -5.81 -5.89
CA SER A 82 -3.64 -5.50 -6.70
C SER A 82 -4.35 -6.77 -7.17
N HIS A 83 -5.67 -6.69 -7.24
CA HIS A 83 -6.53 -7.64 -7.94
C HIS A 83 -7.54 -6.89 -8.83
N TRP A 84 -8.06 -7.56 -9.86
CA TRP A 84 -9.19 -7.08 -10.65
C TRP A 84 -10.42 -6.87 -9.77
N LEU A 85 -11.23 -5.90 -10.14
CA LEU A 85 -12.45 -5.53 -9.42
C LEU A 85 -13.60 -5.34 -10.42
N GLY A 86 -14.75 -5.94 -10.13
CA GLY A 86 -15.93 -5.83 -10.99
C GLY A 86 -17.17 -6.41 -10.33
N LEU A 87 -17.82 -7.38 -10.96
CA LEU A 87 -19.02 -8.01 -10.37
C LEU A 87 -18.67 -8.84 -9.14
N ASP A 88 -17.47 -9.45 -9.14
CA ASP A 88 -16.88 -10.09 -7.98
C ASP A 88 -15.78 -9.19 -7.36
N VAL A 89 -15.59 -9.29 -6.04
CA VAL A 89 -14.55 -8.50 -5.34
C VAL A 89 -13.15 -8.88 -5.85
N HIS A 90 -12.88 -10.17 -6.01
CA HIS A 90 -11.73 -10.68 -6.74
C HIS A 90 -12.23 -11.10 -8.12
N ASP A 91 -12.24 -10.14 -9.04
CA ASP A 91 -12.95 -10.32 -10.30
C ASP A 91 -12.23 -11.26 -11.27
N VAL A 92 -13.00 -11.75 -12.24
CA VAL A 92 -12.51 -12.64 -13.29
C VAL A 92 -11.47 -11.94 -14.19
N GLY A 93 -10.68 -12.73 -14.91
CA GLY A 93 -9.72 -12.24 -15.91
C GLY A 93 -8.32 -12.80 -15.72
N VAL A 94 -7.66 -13.13 -16.84
CA VAL A 94 -6.31 -13.69 -16.81
C VAL A 94 -5.32 -12.60 -16.39
N TYR A 95 -4.53 -12.88 -15.34
CA TYR A 95 -3.48 -11.98 -14.82
C TYR A 95 -2.13 -12.12 -15.53
N GLY A 96 -1.90 -13.23 -16.26
CA GLY A 96 -0.57 -13.63 -16.69
C GLY A 96 0.26 -14.21 -15.55
N GLN A 97 1.42 -14.79 -15.88
CA GLN A 97 2.36 -15.31 -14.89
C GLN A 97 2.82 -14.17 -13.97
N ASP A 98 2.77 -14.36 -12.65
CA ASP A 98 3.16 -13.35 -11.66
C ASP A 98 2.46 -11.99 -11.82
N ARG A 99 1.24 -11.97 -12.40
CA ARG A 99 0.46 -10.75 -12.67
C ARG A 99 1.15 -9.78 -13.65
N SER A 100 1.88 -10.33 -14.61
CA SER A 100 2.64 -9.61 -15.64
C SER A 100 1.80 -9.11 -16.84
N ARG A 101 0.50 -9.37 -16.88
CA ARG A 101 -0.36 -8.88 -17.98
C ARG A 101 -0.25 -7.36 -18.09
N ILE A 102 0.01 -6.89 -19.31
CA ILE A 102 0.05 -5.46 -19.63
C ILE A 102 -1.35 -4.87 -19.46
N LEU A 103 -1.42 -3.76 -18.74
CA LEU A 103 -2.65 -3.03 -18.50
C LEU A 103 -3.08 -2.29 -19.75
N GLU A 104 -4.38 -2.29 -19.98
CA GLU A 104 -5.05 -1.61 -21.08
C GLU A 104 -6.22 -0.78 -20.53
N PRO A 105 -6.64 0.30 -21.21
CA PRO A 105 -7.79 1.10 -20.82
C PRO A 105 -9.04 0.24 -20.57
N GLY A 106 -9.80 0.58 -19.52
CA GLY A 106 -11.02 -0.13 -19.12
C GLY A 106 -10.81 -1.25 -18.09
N MET A 107 -9.57 -1.67 -17.80
CA MET A 107 -9.31 -2.56 -16.68
C MET A 107 -9.54 -1.83 -15.34
N VAL A 108 -10.23 -2.48 -14.41
CA VAL A 108 -10.49 -1.97 -13.06
C VAL A 108 -9.80 -2.86 -12.04
N LEU A 109 -9.08 -2.26 -11.08
CA LEU A 109 -8.30 -2.99 -10.08
C LEU A 109 -8.18 -2.23 -8.76
N THR A 110 -7.89 -2.95 -7.69
CA THR A 110 -7.48 -2.38 -6.40
C THR A 110 -5.99 -1.99 -6.40
N VAL A 111 -5.61 -1.09 -5.51
CA VAL A 111 -4.22 -0.77 -5.18
C VAL A 111 -4.10 -0.73 -3.66
N GLU A 112 -3.52 -1.76 -3.07
CA GLU A 112 -3.69 -2.04 -1.64
C GLU A 112 -2.38 -2.40 -0.90
N PRO A 113 -1.32 -1.58 -0.95
CA PRO A 113 -0.12 -1.86 -0.17
C PRO A 113 -0.43 -1.94 1.33
N GLY A 114 0.29 -2.82 2.03
CA GLY A 114 0.16 -2.97 3.47
C GLY A 114 1.45 -3.43 4.15
N LEU A 115 1.61 -3.06 5.42
CA LEU A 115 2.67 -3.53 6.30
C LEU A 115 2.05 -4.03 7.60
N TYR A 116 2.42 -5.25 7.99
CA TYR A 116 1.94 -5.92 9.19
C TYR A 116 3.13 -6.40 10.02
N ILE A 117 3.31 -5.79 11.18
CA ILE A 117 4.36 -6.14 12.11
C ILE A 117 3.74 -7.00 13.20
N ALA A 118 4.08 -8.29 13.23
CA ALA A 118 3.54 -9.22 14.21
C ALA A 118 3.84 -8.76 15.66
N PRO A 119 2.98 -9.06 16.64
CA PRO A 119 3.21 -8.69 18.05
C PRO A 119 4.51 -9.25 18.63
N ASP A 120 4.97 -10.39 18.13
CA ASP A 120 6.18 -11.12 18.51
C ASP A 120 7.34 -10.95 17.52
N ALA A 121 7.25 -10.00 16.58
CA ALA A 121 8.30 -9.77 15.60
C ALA A 121 9.62 -9.31 16.27
N GLU A 122 10.74 -9.86 15.80
CA GLU A 122 12.10 -9.49 16.22
C GLU A 122 12.56 -8.17 15.57
N VAL A 123 11.87 -7.09 15.93
CA VAL A 123 12.04 -5.72 15.43
C VAL A 123 12.06 -4.74 16.61
N PRO A 124 12.37 -3.44 16.42
CA PRO A 124 12.24 -2.46 17.49
C PRO A 124 10.82 -2.48 18.10
N GLU A 125 10.74 -2.55 19.43
CA GLU A 125 9.53 -2.89 20.17
C GLU A 125 8.34 -1.98 19.85
N GLN A 126 8.60 -0.69 19.60
CA GLN A 126 7.57 0.31 19.30
C GLN A 126 6.76 0.02 18.03
N TYR A 127 7.25 -0.83 17.13
CA TYR A 127 6.55 -1.19 15.89
C TYR A 127 5.70 -2.46 16.01
N ARG A 128 5.87 -3.25 17.06
CA ARG A 128 5.19 -4.55 17.22
C ARG A 128 3.67 -4.38 17.30
N GLY A 129 2.94 -5.25 16.61
CA GLY A 129 1.47 -5.25 16.59
C GLY A 129 0.84 -4.17 15.70
N ILE A 130 1.63 -3.40 14.94
CA ILE A 130 1.12 -2.42 13.99
C ILE A 130 0.76 -3.12 12.68
N GLY A 131 -0.51 -3.03 12.26
CA GLY A 131 -0.98 -3.47 10.95
C GLY A 131 -1.64 -2.30 10.22
N ILE A 132 -1.12 -1.97 9.03
CA ILE A 132 -1.59 -0.84 8.22
C ILE A 132 -1.77 -1.31 6.78
N ARG A 133 -2.96 -1.10 6.23
CA ARG A 133 -3.23 -1.17 4.79
C ARG A 133 -4.02 0.07 4.36
N ILE A 134 -3.69 0.59 3.20
CA ILE A 134 -4.42 1.70 2.57
C ILE A 134 -4.72 1.26 1.15
N GLU A 135 -6.00 1.24 0.79
CA GLU A 135 -6.46 0.70 -0.49
C GLU A 135 -7.41 1.64 -1.19
N ASP A 136 -7.12 1.89 -2.48
CA ASP A 136 -8.01 2.57 -3.41
C ASP A 136 -8.38 1.67 -4.59
N ASP A 137 -9.52 1.97 -5.22
CA ASP A 137 -10.00 1.29 -6.41
C ASP A 137 -9.80 2.23 -7.61
N ILE A 138 -9.20 1.73 -8.69
CA ILE A 138 -8.87 2.52 -9.89
C ILE A 138 -9.37 1.87 -11.18
N VAL A 139 -9.64 2.70 -12.18
CA VAL A 139 -9.83 2.27 -13.57
C VAL A 139 -8.70 2.81 -14.43
N ILE A 140 -8.10 1.95 -15.27
CA ILE A 140 -7.08 2.36 -16.24
C ILE A 140 -7.74 3.15 -17.36
N THR A 141 -7.19 4.33 -17.67
CA THR A 141 -7.65 5.24 -18.72
C THR A 141 -6.61 5.33 -19.83
N GLU A 142 -6.93 5.99 -20.95
CA GLU A 142 -6.00 6.16 -22.08
C GLU A 142 -4.65 6.81 -21.69
N THR A 143 -4.64 7.65 -20.66
CA THR A 143 -3.47 8.46 -20.26
C THR A 143 -2.92 8.10 -18.88
N GLY A 144 -3.52 7.16 -18.16
CA GLY A 144 -3.19 6.88 -16.77
C GLY A 144 -4.21 5.99 -16.08
N ASN A 145 -4.67 6.44 -14.92
CA ASN A 145 -5.79 5.85 -14.19
C ASN A 145 -6.67 6.95 -13.58
N GLU A 146 -7.91 6.60 -13.29
CA GLU A 146 -8.82 7.39 -12.47
C GLU A 146 -9.04 6.67 -11.13
N ASN A 147 -8.91 7.41 -10.03
CA ASN A 147 -9.11 6.89 -8.68
C ASN A 147 -10.55 7.12 -8.23
N LEU A 148 -11.31 6.03 -8.12
CA LEU A 148 -12.75 6.03 -7.83
C LEU A 148 -13.06 6.25 -6.34
N THR A 149 -12.05 6.14 -5.48
CA THR A 149 -12.22 6.08 -4.02
C THR A 149 -11.42 7.17 -3.29
N ALA A 150 -10.93 8.15 -4.04
CA ALA A 150 -10.15 9.28 -3.51
C ALA A 150 -10.95 10.20 -2.57
N SER A 151 -12.28 10.10 -2.57
CA SER A 151 -13.16 10.97 -1.77
C SER A 151 -13.06 10.76 -0.26
N VAL A 152 -12.59 9.58 0.19
CA VAL A 152 -12.26 9.33 1.59
C VAL A 152 -10.77 9.55 1.82
N VAL A 153 -10.46 10.49 2.72
CA VAL A 153 -9.09 10.95 3.02
C VAL A 153 -8.15 9.81 3.39
N LYS A 154 -6.88 9.99 3.04
CA LYS A 154 -5.80 9.02 3.33
C LYS A 154 -4.50 9.67 3.77
N LYS A 155 -4.35 10.99 3.65
CA LYS A 155 -3.20 11.66 4.25
C LYS A 155 -3.40 11.74 5.77
N PRO A 156 -2.36 11.46 6.58
CA PRO A 156 -2.50 11.36 8.02
C PRO A 156 -2.99 12.67 8.66
N GLU A 157 -2.54 13.83 8.17
CA GLU A 157 -3.01 15.14 8.63
C GLU A 157 -4.49 15.40 8.29
N GLU A 158 -4.98 14.92 7.15
CA GLU A 158 -6.39 15.02 6.77
C GLU A 158 -7.26 14.11 7.63
N ILE A 159 -6.78 12.90 7.94
CA ILE A 159 -7.43 11.95 8.85
C ILE A 159 -7.56 12.58 10.26
N GLU A 160 -6.46 13.09 10.81
CA GLU A 160 -6.48 13.72 12.14
C GLU A 160 -7.39 14.95 12.17
N ALA A 161 -7.35 15.79 11.14
CA ALA A 161 -8.23 16.95 11.02
C ALA A 161 -9.71 16.56 10.97
N LEU A 162 -10.07 15.55 10.17
CA LEU A 162 -11.43 15.05 10.04
C LEU A 162 -11.95 14.49 11.37
N MET A 163 -11.16 13.66 12.05
CA MET A 163 -11.53 13.09 13.34
C MET A 163 -11.62 14.15 14.45
N ALA A 164 -10.73 15.15 14.43
CA ALA A 164 -10.77 16.26 15.38
C ALA A 164 -12.02 17.13 15.18
N ALA A 165 -12.46 17.36 13.94
CA ALA A 165 -13.69 18.09 13.64
C ALA A 165 -14.94 17.34 14.15
N ALA A 166 -15.01 16.03 13.94
CA ALA A 166 -16.13 15.20 14.39
C ALA A 166 -16.26 15.16 15.92
N ARG A 167 -15.15 15.17 16.65
CA ARG A 167 -15.14 15.13 18.14
C ARG A 167 -15.58 16.43 18.83
N LYS A 168 -15.69 17.52 18.08
CA LYS A 168 -16.15 18.82 18.61
C LYS A 168 -17.68 18.98 18.55
N GLN A 169 -18.37 18.03 17.91
CA GLN A 169 -19.82 17.96 17.84
C GLN A 169 -20.36 17.16 19.02
#